data_AF-A0A8T3RG51-F1
#
_entry.id   AF-A0A8T3RG51-F1
#
_cell.length_a   1.000
_cell.length_b   1.000
_cell.length_c   1.000
_cell.angle_alpha   90.00
_cell.angle_beta   90.00
_cell.angle_gamma   90.00
#
_symmetry.space_group_name_H-M   'P 1'
#
loop_
_entity.id
_entity.type
_entity.pdbx_description
1 polymer ?
#
loop_
_entity_poly.entity_id
_entity_poly.type
_entity_poly.pdbx_seq_one_letter_code
_entity_poly.pdbx_strand_id
1 'polypeptide(L)'
;MSVQNGRAFNEWLRTQLKAKKMSQRQLAQQSGVDHSTISRLVRGDRTPSLGTATKLARGLRELHDEADTSQYFGMVAATASHPTARIEYALRADDLLTEPQVRQVMEYYLALRMRRLSLPQSNPVVRAVENAIPKGN
;
A
#
# COMPACT_ATOMS: atom_id res chain seq x y z
N MET A 1 -7.70 17.13 -32.82
CA MET A 1 -6.99 16.81 -31.56
C MET A 1 -7.78 15.91 -30.59
N SER A 2 -9.13 15.82 -30.63
CA SER A 2 -9.93 15.07 -29.63
C SER A 2 -9.99 13.55 -29.80
N VAL A 3 -9.86 13.03 -31.03
CA VAL A 3 -10.03 11.60 -31.34
C VAL A 3 -8.87 10.75 -30.77
N GLN A 4 -7.67 11.33 -30.68
CA GLN A 4 -6.46 10.66 -30.19
C GLN A 4 -6.53 10.39 -28.68
N ASN A 5 -7.09 11.34 -27.92
CA ASN A 5 -7.30 11.21 -26.48
C ASN A 5 -8.35 10.14 -26.13
N GLY A 6 -9.36 9.94 -26.98
CA GLY A 6 -10.37 8.89 -26.81
C GLY A 6 -9.79 7.48 -26.95
N ARG A 7 -8.90 7.27 -27.92
CA ARG A 7 -8.22 5.98 -28.11
C ARG A 7 -7.27 5.66 -26.96
N ALA A 8 -6.48 6.63 -26.51
CA ALA A 8 -5.59 6.47 -25.37
C ALA A 8 -6.35 6.12 -24.08
N PHE A 9 -7.51 6.75 -23.84
CA PHE A 9 -8.33 6.45 -22.67
C PHE A 9 -8.95 5.05 -22.71
N ASN A 10 -9.45 4.63 -23.86
CA ASN A 10 -9.99 3.28 -24.05
C ASN A 10 -8.94 2.21 -23.73
N GLU A 11 -7.75 2.35 -24.31
CA GLU A 11 -6.65 1.41 -24.14
C GLU A 11 -6.18 1.36 -22.69
N TRP A 12 -6.05 2.54 -22.06
CA TRP A 12 -5.80 2.65 -20.63
C TRP A 12 -6.86 1.90 -19.81
N LEU A 13 -8.15 2.13 -20.08
CA LEU A 13 -9.25 1.52 -19.34
C LEU A 13 -9.27 0.00 -19.49
N ARG A 14 -9.02 -0.52 -20.69
CA ARG A 14 -8.87 -1.97 -20.94
C ARG A 14 -7.71 -2.56 -20.17
N THR A 15 -6.57 -1.87 -20.17
CA THR A 15 -5.36 -2.30 -19.47
C THR A 15 -5.59 -2.36 -17.97
N GLN A 16 -6.26 -1.35 -17.40
CA GLN A 16 -6.60 -1.32 -15.97
C GLN A 16 -7.57 -2.43 -15.56
N LEU A 17 -8.63 -2.67 -16.33
CA LEU A 17 -9.57 -3.77 -16.07
C LEU A 17 -8.87 -5.14 -16.14
N LYS A 18 -7.99 -5.34 -17.12
CA LYS A 18 -7.20 -6.57 -17.25
C LYS A 18 -6.22 -6.75 -16.08
N ALA A 19 -5.48 -5.71 -15.73
CA ALA A 19 -4.53 -5.72 -14.63
C ALA A 19 -5.21 -6.04 -13.29
N LYS A 20 -6.42 -5.51 -13.08
CA LYS A 20 -7.21 -5.71 -11.86
C LYS A 20 -8.13 -6.93 -11.90
N LYS A 21 -8.11 -7.72 -12.97
CA LYS A 21 -9.05 -8.84 -13.21
C LYS A 21 -10.51 -8.44 -12.97
N MET A 22 -10.84 -7.20 -13.30
CA MET A 22 -12.12 -6.58 -13.00
C MET A 22 -13.02 -6.61 -14.22
N SER A 23 -14.28 -7.02 -14.04
CA SER A 23 -15.29 -6.93 -15.08
C SER A 23 -15.83 -5.51 -15.21
N GLN A 24 -16.30 -5.15 -16.41
CA GLN A 24 -16.96 -3.86 -16.64
C GLN A 24 -18.24 -3.68 -15.78
N ARG A 25 -18.86 -4.77 -15.31
CA ARG A 25 -20.02 -4.71 -14.40
C ARG A 25 -19.60 -4.33 -12.99
N GLN A 26 -18.50 -4.90 -12.50
CA GLN A 26 -17.91 -4.51 -11.21
C GLN A 26 -17.47 -3.04 -11.21
N LEU A 27 -16.80 -2.59 -12.29
CA LEU A 27 -16.45 -1.18 -12.43
C LEU A 27 -17.68 -0.27 -12.43
N ALA A 28 -18.78 -0.69 -13.07
CA ALA A 28 -20.03 0.08 -13.09
C ALA A 28 -20.59 0.27 -11.68
N GLN A 29 -20.65 -0.82 -10.91
CA GLN A 29 -21.14 -0.83 -9.55
C GLN A 29 -20.32 0.10 -8.64
N GLN A 30 -18.99 0.10 -8.77
CA GLN A 30 -18.12 0.90 -7.91
C GLN A 30 -18.01 2.37 -8.33
N SER A 31 -17.90 2.63 -9.63
CA SER A 31 -17.77 4.01 -10.12
C SER A 31 -19.08 4.79 -10.11
N GLY A 32 -20.23 4.11 -9.93
CA GLY A 32 -21.56 4.69 -10.11
C GLY A 32 -21.83 5.14 -11.56
N VAL A 33 -21.04 4.65 -12.52
CA VAL A 33 -21.22 4.92 -13.95
C VAL A 33 -21.94 3.72 -14.57
N ASP A 34 -22.96 3.98 -15.37
CA ASP A 34 -23.74 2.93 -16.01
C ASP A 34 -22.88 1.99 -16.89
N HIS A 35 -23.17 0.69 -16.81
CA HIS A 35 -22.42 -0.33 -17.54
C HIS A 35 -22.44 -0.12 -19.06
N SER A 36 -23.56 0.35 -19.64
CA SER A 36 -23.64 0.65 -21.07
C SER A 36 -22.70 1.78 -21.48
N THR A 37 -22.42 2.72 -20.58
CA THR A 37 -21.50 3.83 -20.79
C THR A 37 -20.06 3.33 -20.79
N ILE A 38 -19.70 2.50 -19.82
CA ILE A 38 -18.37 1.87 -19.74
C ILE A 38 -18.11 0.99 -20.98
N SER A 39 -19.11 0.21 -21.39
CA SER A 39 -19.00 -0.66 -22.56
C SER A 39 -18.69 0.12 -23.85
N ARG A 40 -19.34 1.27 -24.05
CA ARG A 40 -19.08 2.18 -25.19
C ARG A 40 -17.69 2.84 -25.11
N LEU A 41 -17.24 3.22 -23.91
CA LEU A 41 -15.89 3.77 -23.70
C LEU A 41 -14.80 2.73 -24.00
N VAL A 42 -15.01 1.47 -23.60
CA VAL A 42 -14.09 0.34 -23.86
C VAL A 42 -14.09 -0.08 -25.33
N ARG A 43 -15.16 0.15 -26.09
CA ARG A 43 -15.15 -0.05 -27.55
C ARG A 43 -14.54 1.12 -28.33
N GLY A 44 -14.56 2.31 -27.74
CA GLY A 44 -13.96 3.52 -28.33
C GLY A 44 -14.98 4.36 -29.10
N ASP A 45 -16.27 4.04 -28.93
CA ASP A 45 -17.38 4.69 -29.61
C ASP A 45 -17.66 6.11 -29.07
N ARG A 46 -17.05 6.46 -27.93
CA ARG A 46 -17.17 7.77 -27.27
C ARG A 46 -15.90 8.18 -26.55
N THR A 47 -15.67 9.49 -26.50
CA THR A 47 -14.73 10.12 -25.56
C THR A 47 -15.43 10.36 -24.22
N PRO A 48 -14.80 10.01 -23.08
CA PRO A 48 -15.39 10.30 -21.78
C PRO A 48 -15.35 11.80 -21.49
N SER A 49 -16.32 12.29 -20.72
CA SER A 49 -16.15 13.58 -20.04
C SER A 49 -15.12 13.46 -18.93
N LEU A 50 -14.53 14.58 -18.51
CA LEU A 50 -13.61 14.60 -17.36
C LEU A 50 -14.26 13.99 -16.11
N GLY A 51 -15.50 14.36 -15.80
CA GLY A 51 -16.22 13.81 -14.65
C GLY A 51 -16.47 12.30 -14.74
N THR A 52 -16.74 11.77 -15.94
CA THR A 52 -16.87 10.31 -16.16
C THR A 52 -15.54 9.62 -15.99
N ALA A 53 -14.45 10.17 -16.54
CA ALA A 53 -13.11 9.63 -16.40
C ALA A 53 -12.67 9.57 -14.93
N THR A 54 -12.94 10.61 -14.16
CA THR A 54 -12.62 10.67 -12.72
C THR A 54 -13.40 9.62 -11.91
N LYS A 55 -14.71 9.45 -12.19
CA LYS A 55 -15.53 8.42 -11.52
C LYS A 55 -15.02 7.00 -11.81
N LEU A 56 -14.65 6.72 -13.06
CA LEU A 56 -14.07 5.42 -13.43
C LEU A 56 -12.70 5.21 -12.78
N ALA A 57 -11.86 6.24 -12.74
CA ALA A 57 -10.56 6.16 -12.06
C ALA A 57 -10.70 5.89 -10.56
N ARG A 58 -11.74 6.44 -9.91
CA ARG A 58 -12.06 6.15 -8.51
C ARG A 58 -12.56 4.73 -8.31
N GLY A 59 -13.52 4.26 -9.11
CA GLY A 59 -14.02 2.88 -9.01
C GLY A 59 -12.91 1.83 -9.23
N LEU A 60 -11.95 2.12 -10.12
CA LEU A 60 -10.77 1.26 -10.29
C LEU A 60 -9.86 1.20 -9.05
N ARG A 61 -9.85 2.21 -8.19
CA ARG A 61 -9.09 2.21 -6.92
C ARG A 61 -9.81 1.39 -5.86
N GLU A 62 -11.13 1.48 -5.74
CA GLU A 62 -11.89 0.88 -4.63
C GLU A 62 -11.95 -0.66 -4.67
N LEU A 63 -11.85 -1.34 -5.83
CA LEU A 63 -11.69 -2.81 -5.86
C LEU A 63 -10.27 -3.29 -5.51
N HIS A 64 -9.31 -2.35 -5.41
CA HIS A 64 -8.06 -2.65 -4.73
C HIS A 64 -8.34 -2.92 -3.25
N ASP A 65 -9.36 -2.34 -2.60
CA ASP A 65 -9.66 -2.58 -1.18
C ASP A 65 -10.22 -3.98 -0.89
N GLU A 66 -11.03 -4.59 -1.76
CA GLU A 66 -11.50 -5.97 -1.52
C GLU A 66 -10.43 -7.02 -1.85
N ALA A 67 -9.60 -6.81 -2.89
CA ALA A 67 -8.43 -7.66 -3.13
C ALA A 67 -7.31 -7.41 -2.09
N ASP A 68 -7.23 -6.18 -1.58
CA ASP A 68 -6.41 -5.82 -0.44
C ASP A 68 -6.98 -6.36 0.85
N THR A 69 -8.23 -6.77 1.05
CA THR A 69 -8.52 -7.44 2.34
C THR A 69 -7.63 -8.66 2.59
N SER A 70 -7.21 -9.37 1.54
CA SER A 70 -6.15 -10.40 1.59
C SER A 70 -4.73 -9.84 1.59
N GLN A 71 -4.46 -8.77 0.84
CA GLN A 71 -3.13 -8.20 0.68
C GLN A 71 -2.73 -7.22 1.79
N TYR A 72 -3.69 -6.55 2.40
CA TYR A 72 -3.75 -5.85 3.69
C TYR A 72 -3.72 -6.85 4.84
N PHE A 73 -4.30 -8.06 4.77
CA PHE A 73 -3.95 -9.11 5.75
C PHE A 73 -2.50 -9.57 5.57
N GLY A 74 -2.02 -9.68 4.33
CA GLY A 74 -0.63 -9.98 4.00
C GLY A 74 0.35 -8.86 4.33
N MET A 75 -0.05 -7.60 4.21
CA MET A 75 0.71 -6.41 4.61
C MET A 75 0.58 -6.20 6.11
N VAL A 76 -0.56 -6.44 6.75
CA VAL A 76 -0.70 -6.46 8.21
C VAL A 76 0.12 -7.62 8.79
N ALA A 77 0.24 -8.75 8.10
CA ALA A 77 1.14 -9.85 8.48
C ALA A 77 2.62 -9.56 8.21
N ALA A 78 2.96 -8.96 7.06
CA ALA A 78 4.33 -8.58 6.69
C ALA A 78 4.83 -7.34 7.44
N THR A 79 3.94 -6.41 7.76
CA THR A 79 4.20 -5.30 8.65
C THR A 79 4.21 -5.83 10.09
N ALA A 80 3.34 -6.76 10.50
CA ALA A 80 3.48 -7.47 11.78
C ALA A 80 4.83 -8.20 11.93
N SER A 81 5.43 -8.72 10.85
CA SER A 81 6.78 -9.30 10.89
C SER A 81 7.92 -8.26 10.75
N HIS A 82 7.67 -7.11 10.11
CA HIS A 82 8.66 -6.06 9.90
C HIS A 82 8.22 -4.72 10.55
N PRO A 83 8.65 -4.43 11.79
CA PRO A 83 8.19 -3.27 12.54
C PRO A 83 8.49 -1.92 11.85
N THR A 84 9.54 -1.86 11.02
CA THR A 84 9.84 -0.68 10.20
C THR A 84 8.72 -0.37 9.21
N ALA A 85 8.19 -1.38 8.52
CA ALA A 85 7.14 -1.19 7.52
C ALA A 85 5.81 -0.74 8.15
N ARG A 86 5.48 -1.21 9.37
CA ARG A 86 4.30 -0.73 10.12
C ARG A 86 4.36 0.76 10.39
N ILE A 87 5.53 1.21 10.83
CA ILE A 87 5.70 2.59 11.27
C ILE A 87 5.69 3.52 10.08
N GLU A 88 6.36 3.15 8.97
CA GLU A 88 6.29 3.92 7.73
C GLU A 88 4.84 4.04 7.21
N TYR A 89 4.11 2.93 7.21
CA TYR A 89 2.71 2.92 6.79
C TYR A 89 1.84 3.81 7.68
N ALA A 90 1.97 3.71 9.00
CA ALA A 90 1.20 4.52 9.95
C ALA A 90 1.50 6.02 9.80
N LEU A 91 2.76 6.40 9.55
CA LEU A 91 3.15 7.79 9.35
C LEU A 91 2.64 8.36 8.02
N ARG A 92 2.60 7.56 6.95
CA ARG A 92 2.05 8.00 5.66
C ARG A 92 0.53 8.14 5.65
N ALA A 93 -0.17 7.46 6.56
CA ALA A 93 -1.62 7.56 6.71
C ALA A 93 -2.06 8.79 7.53
N ASP A 94 -1.11 9.55 8.09
CA ASP A 94 -1.38 10.78 8.83
C ASP A 94 -1.44 11.97 7.86
N ASP A 95 -2.64 12.48 7.60
CA ASP A 95 -2.88 13.61 6.70
C ASP A 95 -2.23 14.92 7.19
N LEU A 96 -1.80 15.01 8.45
CA LEU A 96 -1.08 16.17 9.00
C LEU A 96 0.42 16.14 8.69
N LEU A 97 0.95 15.00 8.22
CA LEU A 97 2.35 14.83 7.88
C LEU A 97 2.57 14.90 6.38
N THR A 98 3.52 15.75 5.98
CA THR A 98 4.04 15.77 4.61
C THR A 98 5.07 14.66 4.40
N GLU A 99 5.26 14.19 3.17
CA GLU A 99 6.27 13.17 2.84
C GLU A 99 7.70 13.48 3.35
N PRO A 100 8.21 14.73 3.29
CA PRO A 100 9.48 15.08 3.92
C PRO A 100 9.49 14.89 5.45
N GLN A 101 8.40 15.20 6.14
CA GLN A 101 8.28 15.00 7.60
C GLN A 101 8.21 13.52 7.95
N VAL A 102 7.48 12.71 7.18
CA VAL A 102 7.47 11.25 7.33
C VAL A 102 8.87 10.68 7.18
N ARG A 103 9.62 11.11 6.14
CA ARG A 103 11.01 10.68 5.93
C ARG A 103 11.91 11.03 7.12
N GLN A 104 11.79 12.26 7.64
CA GLN A 104 12.57 12.71 8.79
C GLN A 104 12.33 11.86 10.05
N VAL A 105 11.06 11.51 10.33
CA VAL A 105 10.72 10.66 11.48
C VAL A 105 11.25 9.23 11.29
N MET A 106 11.15 8.70 10.07
CA MET A 106 11.66 7.36 9.74
C MET A 106 13.19 7.26 9.87
N GLU A 107 13.94 8.29 9.45
CA GLU A 107 15.40 8.34 9.62
C GLU A 107 15.80 8.24 11.10
N TYR A 108 15.14 9.00 11.97
CA TYR A 108 15.39 8.95 13.42
C TYR A 108 15.05 7.58 14.01
N TYR A 109 13.90 7.01 13.62
CA TYR A 109 13.48 5.67 14.05
C TYR A 109 14.49 4.58 13.65
N LEU A 110 14.96 4.61 12.39
CA LEU A 110 15.93 3.65 11.89
C LEU A 110 17.28 3.76 12.62
N ALA A 111 17.75 4.97 12.88
CA ALA A 111 18.98 5.20 13.64
C ALA A 111 18.90 4.61 15.06
N LEU A 112 17.79 4.82 15.76
CA LEU A 112 17.55 4.23 17.08
C LEU A 112 17.51 2.70 17.04
N ARG A 113 16.86 2.13 16.03
CA ARG A 113 16.72 0.68 15.87
C ARG A 113 18.06 0.01 15.56
N MET A 114 18.84 0.59 14.63
CA MET A 114 20.20 0.10 14.30
C MET A 114 21.12 0.16 15.53
N ARG A 115 21.07 1.27 16.29
CA ARG A 115 21.85 1.39 17.54
C ARG A 115 21.53 0.29 18.54
N ARG A 116 20.26 -0.10 18.69
CA ARG A 116 19.86 -1.21 19.58
C ARG A 116 20.24 -2.59 19.06
N LEU A 117 20.20 -2.80 17.75
CA LEU A 117 20.64 -4.06 17.12
C LEU A 117 22.15 -4.25 17.17
N SER A 118 22.92 -3.16 17.13
CA SER A 118 24.39 -3.18 17.22
C SER A 118 24.92 -3.27 18.65
N LEU A 119 24.07 -3.15 19.68
CA LEU A 119 24.46 -3.40 21.06
C LEU A 119 24.46 -4.92 21.30
N PRO A 120 25.60 -5.56 21.63
CA PRO A 120 25.56 -6.93 22.11
C PRO A 120 24.70 -6.97 23.37
N GLN A 121 23.72 -7.87 23.38
CA GLN A 121 22.96 -8.21 24.58
C GLN A 121 23.95 -8.68 25.65
N SER A 122 24.42 -7.78 26.52
CA SER A 122 25.15 -8.16 27.72
C SER A 122 24.13 -8.81 28.65
N ASN A 123 23.98 -10.12 28.49
CA ASN A 123 23.07 -10.93 29.28
C ASN A 123 23.50 -10.87 30.76
N PRO A 124 22.75 -10.24 31.69
CA PRO A 124 23.17 -10.11 33.08
C PRO A 124 23.13 -11.45 33.84
N VAL A 125 22.63 -12.53 33.22
CA VAL A 125 22.47 -13.84 33.85
C VAL A 125 23.77 -14.66 33.91
N VAL A 126 24.78 -14.37 33.08
CA VAL A 126 26.02 -15.18 33.06
C VAL A 126 26.99 -14.82 34.19
N ARG A 127 26.87 -13.63 34.81
CA ARG A 127 27.77 -13.21 35.91
C ARG A 127 27.47 -13.86 37.27
N ALA A 128 26.30 -14.48 37.45
CA ALA A 128 25.94 -15.06 38.74
C ALA A 128 26.50 -16.48 38.95
N VAL A 129 26.90 -17.18 37.88
CA VAL A 129 27.37 -18.58 37.98
C VAL A 129 28.88 -18.68 38.20
N GLU A 130 29.64 -17.64 37.84
CA GLU A 130 31.11 -17.63 37.96
C GLU A 130 31.61 -17.29 39.38
N ASN A 131 30.76 -16.69 40.22
CA ASN A 131 31.12 -16.34 41.62
C ASN A 131 30.65 -17.36 42.68
N ALA A 132 30.09 -18.50 42.28
CA ALA A 132 29.43 -19.43 43.20
C ALA A 132 30.15 -20.78 43.39
N ILE A 133 31.41 -20.93 42.98
CA ILE A 133 32.21 -22.13 43.28
C ILE A 133 33.15 -21.83 44.46
N PRO A 134 32.79 -22.20 45.71
CA PRO A 134 33.74 -22.16 46.81
C PRO A 134 34.83 -23.22 46.57
N LYS A 135 36.09 -22.79 46.58
CA LYS A 135 37.23 -23.71 46.65
C LYS A 135 37.21 -24.36 48.04
N GLY A 136 36.65 -25.56 48.12
CA GLY A 136 36.74 -26.43 49.29
C GLY A 136 38.10 -27.12 49.34
N ASN A 137 38.75 -26.98 50.52
CA ASN A 137 39.93 -27.64 51.10
C ASN A 137 40.76 -28.60 50.23
#